data_AF-A0A1I1D196-F1
#
_entry.id   AF-A0A1I1D196-F1
#
_cell.length_a   1.000
_cell.length_b   1.000
_cell.length_c   1.000
_cell.angle_alpha   90.00
_cell.angle_beta   90.00
_cell.angle_gamma   90.00
#
_symmetry.space_group_name_H-M   'P 1'
#
loop_
_entity.id
_entity.type
_entity.pdbx_description
1 polymer ?
#
loop_
_entity_poly.entity_id
_entity_poly.type
_entity_poly.pdbx_seq_one_letter_code
_entity_poly.pdbx_strand_id
1 'polypeptide(L)'
;MTSMQDGEAALPGKPAPRRIDAAYLRRAALHYLERYSVPAAQLQRVLLRKVERSCRHYGLDPQSFRVTVDEVVASCVASGLVDDRRFAEARAQSLRRKGRSARAVAAGLASKGVERGLVAAVVVANDDAELDAARVAAKRKRLGPWSRGDRTELRQKHIAALARAGFSLAIARAVIDGAGEGG
;
A
#
# COMPACT_ATOMS: atom_id res chain seq x y z
N MET A 1 21.86 -25.84 -54.25
CA MET A 1 20.65 -25.66 -53.40
C MET A 1 20.95 -26.21 -52.01
N THR A 2 21.73 -25.47 -51.22
CA THR A 2 22.04 -25.82 -49.83
C THR A 2 20.97 -25.20 -48.95
N SER A 3 19.97 -25.99 -48.55
CA SER A 3 19.00 -25.58 -47.54
C SER A 3 19.65 -25.71 -46.16
N MET A 4 20.22 -24.61 -45.67
CA MET A 4 20.50 -24.44 -44.25
C MET A 4 19.16 -24.20 -43.55
N GLN A 5 18.72 -25.17 -42.75
CA GLN A 5 17.64 -24.98 -41.79
C GLN A 5 18.22 -24.24 -40.59
N ASP A 6 17.89 -22.95 -40.48
CA ASP A 6 18.11 -22.19 -39.25
C ASP A 6 17.17 -22.74 -38.16
N GLY A 7 17.76 -23.44 -37.21
CA GLY A 7 17.09 -23.88 -36.00
C GLY A 7 16.77 -22.67 -35.13
N GLU A 8 15.51 -22.24 -35.16
CA GLU A 8 14.98 -21.22 -34.25
C GLU A 8 15.00 -21.77 -32.81
N ALA A 9 16.05 -21.41 -32.08
CA ALA A 9 16.20 -21.73 -30.66
C ALA A 9 15.13 -20.99 -29.86
N ALA A 10 14.04 -21.69 -29.55
CA ALA A 10 13.00 -21.22 -28.64
C ALA A 10 13.63 -20.80 -27.30
N LEU A 11 13.43 -19.53 -26.93
CA LEU A 11 13.88 -18.96 -25.65
C LEU A 11 13.44 -19.86 -24.49
N PRO A 12 14.31 -20.14 -23.50
CA PRO A 12 13.96 -21.01 -22.38
C PRO A 12 12.73 -20.46 -21.66
N GLY A 13 11.63 -21.20 -21.74
CA GLY A 13 10.37 -20.88 -21.08
C GLY A 13 10.57 -20.72 -19.58
N LYS A 14 9.79 -19.84 -18.95
CA LYS A 14 9.84 -19.65 -17.49
C LYS A 14 9.71 -21.01 -16.79
N PRO A 15 10.56 -21.32 -15.79
CA PRO A 15 10.53 -22.61 -15.11
C PRO A 15 9.13 -22.88 -14.56
N ALA A 16 8.68 -24.13 -14.71
CA ALA A 16 7.37 -24.57 -14.28
C ALA A 16 7.12 -24.18 -12.80
N PRO A 17 5.92 -23.67 -12.46
CA PRO A 17 5.59 -23.36 -11.09
C PRO A 17 5.66 -24.63 -10.25
N ARG A 18 6.19 -24.57 -9.03
CA ARG A 18 6.21 -25.74 -8.12
C ARG A 18 4.78 -26.20 -7.81
N ARG A 19 4.59 -27.52 -7.64
CA ARG A 19 3.34 -28.07 -7.08
C ARG A 19 3.08 -27.47 -5.71
N ILE A 20 1.84 -27.08 -5.46
CA ILE A 20 1.45 -26.49 -4.18
C ILE A 20 1.00 -27.57 -3.21
N ASP A 21 1.54 -27.47 -2.00
CA ASP A 21 1.15 -28.20 -0.82
C ASP A 21 1.25 -27.26 0.41
N ALA A 22 0.81 -27.74 1.57
CA ALA A 22 0.85 -26.97 2.81
C ALA A 22 2.28 -26.55 3.21
N ALA A 23 3.28 -27.39 2.99
CA ALA A 23 4.66 -27.12 3.36
C ALA A 23 5.27 -26.01 2.47
N TYR A 24 4.92 -25.99 1.18
CA TYR A 24 5.28 -24.95 0.24
C TYR A 24 4.65 -23.62 0.64
N LEU A 25 3.36 -23.59 0.99
CA LEU A 25 2.68 -22.37 1.41
C LEU A 25 3.31 -21.78 2.68
N ARG A 26 3.66 -22.61 3.67
CA ARG A 26 4.38 -22.17 4.88
C ARG A 26 5.74 -21.56 4.54
N ARG A 27 6.58 -22.28 3.78
CA ARG A 27 7.89 -21.74 3.36
C ARG A 27 7.76 -20.45 2.54
N ALA A 28 6.77 -20.38 1.66
CA ALA A 28 6.51 -19.20 0.85
C ALA A 28 6.05 -18.01 1.70
N ALA A 29 5.26 -18.24 2.76
CA ALA A 29 4.85 -17.22 3.72
C ALA A 29 6.06 -16.70 4.50
N LEU A 30 6.85 -17.58 5.12
CA LEU A 30 8.05 -17.22 5.88
C LEU A 30 9.02 -16.39 5.03
N HIS A 31 9.36 -16.89 3.84
CA HIS A 31 10.25 -16.19 2.92
C HIS A 31 9.71 -14.81 2.51
N TYR A 32 8.39 -14.66 2.40
CA TYR A 32 7.77 -13.37 2.09
C TYR A 32 7.87 -12.41 3.28
N LEU A 33 7.61 -12.89 4.50
CA LEU A 33 7.60 -12.11 5.72
C LEU A 33 9.00 -11.69 6.19
N GLU A 34 10.04 -12.45 5.84
CA GLU A 34 11.45 -12.06 6.03
C GLU A 34 11.79 -10.71 5.36
N ARG A 35 11.15 -10.42 4.23
CA ARG A 35 11.43 -9.22 3.43
C ARG A 35 10.40 -8.12 3.59
N TYR A 36 9.15 -8.47 3.90
CA TYR A 36 8.04 -7.53 3.86
C TYR A 36 7.21 -7.59 5.13
N SER A 37 7.04 -6.45 5.79
CA SER A 37 5.97 -6.25 6.78
C SER A 37 4.66 -5.95 6.04
N VAL A 38 3.67 -6.83 6.22
CA VAL A 38 2.37 -6.77 5.56
C VAL A 38 1.25 -7.20 6.50
N PRO A 39 0.00 -6.76 6.29
CA PRO A 39 -1.15 -7.28 7.01
C PRO A 39 -1.58 -8.67 6.48
N ALA A 40 -2.36 -9.38 7.28
CA ALA A 40 -2.84 -10.74 7.01
C ALA A 40 -3.53 -10.87 5.64
N ALA A 41 -4.42 -9.93 5.32
CA ALA A 41 -5.14 -9.92 4.03
C ALA A 41 -4.19 -9.82 2.83
N GLN A 42 -3.08 -9.08 2.97
CA GLN A 42 -2.08 -8.98 1.89
C GLN A 42 -1.28 -10.27 1.76
N LEU A 43 -0.89 -10.91 2.87
CA LEU A 43 -0.25 -12.22 2.86
C LEU A 43 -1.14 -13.27 2.18
N GLN A 44 -2.42 -13.33 2.57
CA GLN A 44 -3.41 -14.23 1.98
C GLN A 44 -3.49 -14.04 0.46
N ARG A 45 -3.59 -12.80 -0.03
CA ARG A 45 -3.59 -12.48 -1.47
C ARG A 45 -2.30 -12.89 -2.18
N VAL A 46 -1.15 -12.89 -1.51
CA VAL A 46 0.12 -13.35 -2.09
C VAL A 46 0.11 -14.87 -2.23
N LEU A 47 -0.36 -15.59 -1.21
CA LEU A 47 -0.44 -17.05 -1.22
C LEU A 47 -1.47 -17.54 -2.25
N LEU A 48 -2.67 -16.94 -2.30
CA LEU A 48 -3.70 -17.29 -3.28
C LEU A 48 -3.22 -17.11 -4.73
N ARG A 49 -2.48 -16.03 -5.03
CA ARG A 49 -1.89 -15.86 -6.37
C ARG A 49 -0.87 -16.94 -6.73
N LYS A 50 -0.19 -17.53 -5.74
CA LYS A 50 0.68 -18.69 -5.96
C LYS A 50 -0.17 -19.94 -6.23
N VAL A 51 -1.22 -20.16 -5.44
CA VAL A 51 -2.23 -21.23 -5.62
C VAL A 51 -2.76 -21.21 -7.05
N GLU A 52 -3.35 -20.10 -7.48
CA GLU A 52 -3.90 -19.91 -8.83
C GLU A 52 -2.90 -20.25 -9.93
N ARG A 53 -1.64 -19.82 -9.77
CA ARG A 53 -0.59 -20.07 -10.76
C ARG A 53 -0.22 -21.56 -10.85
N SER A 54 -0.10 -22.25 -9.71
CA SER A 54 0.23 -23.67 -9.68
C SER A 54 -0.95 -24.50 -10.18
N CYS A 55 -2.16 -24.23 -9.69
CA CYS A 55 -3.39 -24.91 -10.08
C CYS A 55 -3.65 -24.83 -11.59
N ARG A 56 -3.47 -23.65 -12.20
CA ARG A 56 -3.60 -23.49 -13.66
C ARG A 56 -2.60 -24.36 -14.45
N HIS A 57 -1.41 -24.58 -13.92
CA HIS A 57 -0.39 -25.39 -14.59
C HIS A 57 -0.62 -26.90 -14.44
N TYR A 58 -1.11 -27.33 -13.27
CA TYR A 58 -1.31 -28.75 -12.96
C TYR A 58 -2.76 -29.25 -13.11
N GLY A 59 -3.69 -28.40 -13.57
CA GLY A 59 -5.10 -28.76 -13.73
C GLY A 59 -5.82 -29.03 -12.40
N LEU A 60 -5.43 -28.35 -11.32
CA LEU A 60 -6.03 -28.50 -9.98
C LEU A 60 -7.06 -27.40 -9.73
N ASP A 61 -8.00 -27.64 -8.82
CA ASP A 61 -8.94 -26.61 -8.33
C ASP A 61 -8.26 -25.71 -7.27
N PRO A 62 -8.17 -24.38 -7.47
CA PRO A 62 -7.68 -23.45 -6.46
C PRO A 62 -8.49 -23.44 -5.15
N GLN A 63 -9.80 -23.74 -5.20
CA GLN A 63 -10.66 -23.69 -4.02
C GLN A 63 -10.25 -24.71 -2.96
N SER A 64 -9.77 -25.88 -3.39
CA SER A 64 -9.27 -26.95 -2.52
C SER A 64 -8.10 -26.52 -1.61
N PHE A 65 -7.43 -25.40 -1.91
CA PHE A 65 -6.30 -24.90 -1.11
C PHE A 65 -6.66 -23.70 -0.23
N ARG A 66 -7.90 -23.18 -0.27
CA ARG A 66 -8.27 -22.00 0.51
C ARG A 66 -8.12 -22.21 2.01
N VAL A 67 -8.65 -23.33 2.53
CA VAL A 67 -8.55 -23.69 3.96
C VAL A 67 -7.08 -23.73 4.39
N THR A 68 -6.21 -24.36 3.59
CA THR A 68 -4.77 -24.43 3.88
C THR A 68 -4.10 -23.05 3.87
N VAL A 69 -4.49 -22.15 2.96
CA VAL A 69 -3.99 -20.76 2.97
C VAL A 69 -4.42 -20.04 4.24
N ASP A 70 -5.68 -20.18 4.63
CA ASP A 70 -6.23 -19.53 5.83
C ASP A 70 -5.55 -20.03 7.10
N GLU A 71 -5.32 -21.34 7.22
CA GLU A 71 -4.54 -21.95 8.32
C GLU A 71 -3.11 -21.40 8.40
N VAL A 72 -2.42 -21.26 7.26
CA VAL A 72 -1.06 -20.71 7.22
C VAL A 72 -1.04 -19.26 7.66
N VAL A 73 -1.99 -18.44 7.19
CA VAL A 73 -2.11 -17.03 7.60
C VAL A 73 -2.43 -16.93 9.09
N ALA A 74 -3.38 -17.72 9.59
CA ALA A 74 -3.74 -17.76 11.00
C ALA A 74 -2.54 -18.14 11.87
N SER A 75 -1.74 -19.12 11.47
CA SER A 75 -0.50 -19.51 12.16
C SER A 75 0.53 -18.38 12.17
N CYS A 76 0.67 -17.61 11.07
CA CYS A 76 1.56 -16.46 11.02
C CYS A 76 1.08 -15.31 11.95
N VAL A 77 -0.23 -15.12 12.08
CA VAL A 77 -0.81 -14.14 13.02
C VAL A 77 -0.60 -14.60 14.46
N ALA A 78 -0.92 -15.86 14.77
CA ALA A 78 -0.78 -16.42 16.13
C ALA A 78 0.68 -16.42 16.62
N SER A 79 1.65 -16.56 15.71
CA SER A 79 3.09 -16.48 16.03
C SER A 79 3.64 -15.06 16.09
N GLY A 80 2.82 -14.03 15.83
CA GLY A 80 3.25 -12.63 15.82
C GLY A 80 4.11 -12.23 14.61
N LEU A 81 4.27 -13.10 13.61
CA LEU A 81 4.94 -12.77 12.35
C LEU A 81 4.12 -11.77 11.52
N VAL A 82 2.80 -11.80 11.68
CA VAL A 82 1.88 -10.82 11.12
C VAL A 82 1.15 -10.12 12.27
N ASP A 83 1.26 -8.80 12.29
CA ASP A 83 0.55 -7.94 13.24
C ASP A 83 -0.05 -6.76 12.46
N ASP A 84 -1.35 -6.86 12.18
CA ASP A 84 -2.08 -5.87 11.39
C ASP A 84 -2.10 -4.50 12.10
N ARG A 85 -2.16 -4.48 13.43
CA ARG A 85 -2.19 -3.24 14.22
C ARG A 85 -0.83 -2.55 14.15
N ARG A 86 0.24 -3.27 14.45
CA ARG A 86 1.61 -2.73 14.35
C ARG A 86 1.92 -2.26 12.94
N PHE A 87 1.50 -3.00 11.92
CA PHE A 87 1.61 -2.59 10.53
C PHE A 87 0.85 -1.28 10.28
N ALA A 88 -0.42 -1.20 10.71
CA ALA A 88 -1.27 -0.04 10.47
C ALA A 88 -0.73 1.22 11.15
N GLU A 89 -0.30 1.13 12.40
CA GLU A 89 0.27 2.24 13.17
C GLU A 89 1.55 2.78 12.51
N ALA A 90 2.51 1.89 12.19
CA ALA A 90 3.76 2.27 11.55
C ALA A 90 3.52 2.87 10.15
N ARG A 91 2.59 2.29 9.38
CA ARG A 91 2.25 2.77 8.04
C ARG A 91 1.55 4.12 8.09
N ALA A 92 0.62 4.32 9.03
CA ALA A 92 -0.07 5.58 9.26
C ALA A 92 0.92 6.69 9.62
N GLN A 93 1.82 6.44 10.58
CA GLN A 93 2.86 7.39 10.97
C GLN A 93 3.77 7.76 9.78
N SER A 94 4.21 6.78 8.99
CA SER A 94 5.03 7.01 7.79
C SER A 94 4.31 7.86 6.74
N LEU A 95 3.01 7.65 6.54
CA LEU A 95 2.21 8.42 5.58
C LEU A 95 1.95 9.84 6.08
N ARG A 96 1.63 10.03 7.36
CA ARG A 96 1.47 11.37 7.97
C ARG A 96 2.75 12.20 7.83
N ARG A 97 3.92 11.63 8.16
CA ARG A 97 5.25 12.28 7.94
C ARG A 97 5.51 12.67 6.49
N LYS A 98 4.86 12.02 5.52
CA LYS A 98 4.95 12.34 4.09
C LYS A 98 3.96 13.44 3.65
N GLY A 99 3.19 14.01 4.57
CA GLY A 99 2.15 15.01 4.28
C GLY A 99 0.89 14.39 3.67
N ARG A 100 0.45 13.23 4.16
CA ARG A 100 -0.81 12.62 3.75
C ARG A 100 -1.88 12.92 4.79
N SER A 101 -3.04 13.38 4.33
CA SER A 101 -4.24 13.57 5.13
C SER A 101 -4.71 12.26 5.77
N ALA A 102 -5.46 12.35 6.87
CA ALA A 102 -6.11 11.24 7.54
C ALA A 102 -6.93 10.40 6.55
N ARG A 103 -7.68 11.06 5.65
CA ARG A 103 -8.42 10.37 4.59
C ARG A 103 -7.51 9.58 3.64
N ALA A 104 -6.40 10.16 3.20
CA ALA A 104 -5.44 9.48 2.35
C ALA A 104 -4.70 8.34 3.08
N VAL A 105 -4.42 8.50 4.38
CA VAL A 105 -3.86 7.46 5.24
C VAL A 105 -4.82 6.29 5.36
N ALA A 106 -6.09 6.54 5.70
CA ALA A 106 -7.12 5.53 5.82
C ALA A 106 -7.30 4.75 4.50
N ALA A 107 -7.39 5.44 3.37
CA ALA A 107 -7.45 4.81 2.05
C ALA A 107 -6.21 3.95 1.76
N GLY A 108 -5.02 4.43 2.16
CA GLY A 108 -3.77 3.68 2.04
C GLY A 108 -3.77 2.38 2.83
N LEU A 109 -4.26 2.40 4.07
CA LEU A 109 -4.38 1.20 4.91
C LEU A 109 -5.43 0.23 4.37
N ALA A 110 -6.62 0.72 4.01
CA ALA A 110 -7.68 -0.09 3.43
C ALA A 110 -7.23 -0.78 2.13
N SER A 111 -6.45 -0.10 1.28
CA SER A 111 -5.91 -0.70 0.05
C SER A 111 -4.96 -1.87 0.29
N LYS A 112 -4.35 -1.93 1.48
CA LYS A 112 -3.49 -3.04 1.93
C LYS A 112 -4.29 -4.17 2.57
N GLY A 113 -5.58 -3.99 2.78
CA GLY A 113 -6.46 -4.97 3.39
C GLY A 113 -6.51 -4.90 4.91
N VAL A 114 -6.10 -3.78 5.51
CA VAL A 114 -6.34 -3.54 6.94
C VAL A 114 -7.84 -3.40 7.19
N GLU A 115 -8.33 -4.09 8.22
CA GLU A 115 -9.74 -4.10 8.62
C GLU A 115 -10.26 -2.68 8.95
N ARG A 116 -11.53 -2.39 8.64
CA ARG A 116 -12.10 -1.04 8.72
C ARG A 116 -12.12 -0.48 10.14
N GLY A 117 -12.50 -1.28 11.13
CA GLY A 117 -12.46 -0.93 12.54
C GLY A 117 -11.04 -0.60 13.01
N LEU A 118 -10.05 -1.39 12.62
CA LEU A 118 -8.64 -1.10 12.90
C LEU A 118 -8.16 0.20 12.20
N VAL A 119 -8.58 0.45 10.96
CA VAL A 119 -8.31 1.73 10.29
C VAL A 119 -8.90 2.90 11.07
N ALA A 120 -10.14 2.78 11.53
CA ALA A 120 -10.79 3.81 12.33
C ALA A 120 -10.08 4.04 13.68
N ALA A 121 -9.58 2.98 14.32
CA ALA A 121 -8.83 3.08 15.57
C ALA A 121 -7.46 3.75 15.42
N VAL A 122 -6.75 3.49 14.32
CA VAL A 122 -5.39 4.04 14.08
C VAL A 122 -5.44 5.45 13.48
N VAL A 123 -6.44 5.72 12.63
CA VAL A 123 -6.61 7.00 11.94
C VAL A 123 -7.61 7.87 12.69
N VAL A 124 -7.20 8.34 13.87
CA VAL A 124 -7.94 9.38 14.59
C VAL A 124 -7.69 10.73 13.92
N ALA A 125 -8.78 11.45 13.64
CA ALA A 125 -8.71 12.82 13.16
C ALA A 125 -8.25 13.73 14.29
N ASN A 126 -7.20 14.50 14.03
CA ASN A 126 -6.66 15.51 14.93
C ASN A 126 -6.29 16.71 14.04
N ASP A 127 -6.89 17.86 14.33
CA ASP A 127 -6.78 19.03 13.47
C ASP A 127 -5.35 19.58 13.41
N ASP A 128 -4.60 19.53 14.51
CA ASP A 128 -3.18 19.94 14.54
C ASP A 128 -2.32 19.01 13.68
N ALA A 129 -2.54 17.69 13.80
CA ALA A 129 -1.84 16.72 12.97
C ALA A 129 -2.21 16.85 11.48
N GLU A 130 -3.46 17.21 11.16
CA GLU A 130 -3.90 17.52 9.80
C GLU A 130 -3.27 18.81 9.27
N LEU A 131 -3.18 19.86 10.08
CA LEU A 131 -2.49 21.12 9.74
C LEU A 131 -1.03 20.86 9.41
N ASP A 132 -0.31 20.12 10.24
CA ASP A 132 1.09 19.79 10.03
C ASP A 132 1.29 18.95 8.77
N ALA A 133 0.44 17.92 8.56
CA ALA A 133 0.49 17.12 7.34
C ALA A 133 0.20 17.96 6.09
N ALA A 134 -0.74 18.91 6.16
CA ALA A 134 -1.06 19.83 5.07
C ALA A 134 0.09 20.79 4.77
N ARG A 135 0.78 21.32 5.79
CA ARG A 135 2.00 22.14 5.63
C ARG A 135 3.11 21.37 4.91
N VAL A 136 3.38 20.13 5.33
CA VAL A 136 4.36 19.25 4.67
C VAL A 136 3.96 19.01 3.20
N ALA A 137 2.68 18.73 2.95
CA ALA A 137 2.17 18.52 1.60
C ALA A 137 2.33 19.77 0.71
N ALA A 138 1.96 20.94 1.23
CA ALA A 138 2.06 22.22 0.53
C ALA A 138 3.51 22.58 0.21
N LYS A 139 4.43 22.45 1.18
CA LYS A 139 5.87 22.70 0.99
C LYS A 139 6.46 21.78 -0.08
N ARG A 140 6.16 20.47 -0.02
CA ARG A 140 6.65 19.50 -1.03
C ARG A 140 6.13 19.78 -2.43
N LYS A 141 4.88 20.25 -2.54
CA LYS A 141 4.23 20.58 -3.81
C LYS A 141 4.46 22.03 -4.26
N ARG A 142 5.23 22.83 -3.50
CA ARG A 142 5.46 24.26 -3.74
C ARG A 142 4.15 25.03 -3.94
N LEU A 143 3.18 24.79 -3.04
CA LEU A 143 1.90 25.48 -3.03
C LEU A 143 1.93 26.63 -2.03
N GLY A 144 0.99 27.57 -2.18
CA GLY A 144 0.82 28.68 -1.24
C GLY A 144 2.11 29.49 -1.10
N PRO A 145 2.58 29.76 0.13
CA PRO A 145 3.76 30.60 0.35
C PRO A 145 5.07 30.02 -0.20
N TRP A 146 5.13 28.71 -0.42
CA TRP A 146 6.28 28.04 -1.05
C TRP A 146 6.21 28.00 -2.58
N SER A 147 5.18 28.58 -3.19
CA SER A 147 5.06 28.71 -4.65
C SER A 147 5.94 29.84 -5.19
N ARG A 148 6.36 29.69 -6.46
CA ARG A 148 7.17 30.68 -7.20
C ARG A 148 6.33 31.61 -8.08
N GLY A 149 5.02 31.36 -8.23
CA GLY A 149 4.12 32.18 -9.05
C GLY A 149 3.32 33.19 -8.23
N ASP A 150 2.47 33.98 -8.90
CA ASP A 150 1.57 34.92 -8.25
C ASP A 150 0.64 34.17 -7.28
N ARG A 151 0.79 34.50 -5.99
CA ARG A 151 0.05 33.86 -4.90
C ARG A 151 -1.45 34.10 -5.02
N THR A 152 -1.88 35.26 -5.52
CA THR A 152 -3.28 35.64 -5.65
C THR A 152 -3.95 34.84 -6.76
N GLU A 153 -3.32 34.76 -7.93
CA GLU A 153 -3.85 34.00 -9.07
C GLU A 153 -3.87 32.49 -8.82
N LEU A 154 -2.86 31.98 -8.10
CA LEU A 154 -2.72 30.55 -7.84
C LEU A 154 -3.44 30.09 -6.56
N ARG A 155 -3.93 31.01 -5.72
CA ARG A 155 -4.54 30.69 -4.42
C ARG A 155 -5.61 29.61 -4.52
N GLN A 156 -6.60 29.82 -5.38
CA GLN A 156 -7.72 28.88 -5.53
C GLN A 156 -7.26 27.52 -6.07
N LYS A 157 -6.27 27.52 -6.98
CA LYS A 157 -5.67 26.30 -7.52
C LYS A 157 -4.92 25.52 -6.43
N HIS A 158 -4.21 26.21 -5.55
CA HIS A 158 -3.48 25.62 -4.43
C HIS A 158 -4.41 25.02 -3.37
N ILE A 159 -5.46 25.76 -2.98
CA ILE A 159 -6.50 25.25 -2.06
C ILE A 159 -7.14 23.99 -2.65
N ALA A 160 -7.52 24.01 -3.93
CA ALA A 160 -8.08 22.85 -4.62
C ALA A 160 -7.10 21.67 -4.70
N ALA A 161 -5.79 21.91 -4.78
CA ALA A 161 -4.78 20.86 -4.78
C ALA A 161 -4.63 20.16 -3.42
N LEU A 162 -4.81 20.89 -2.30
CA LEU A 162 -4.85 20.31 -0.96
C LEU A 162 -6.18 19.60 -0.70
N ALA A 163 -7.31 20.17 -1.10
CA ALA A 163 -8.62 19.52 -0.99
C ALA A 163 -8.64 18.17 -1.73
N ARG A 164 -8.09 18.10 -2.96
CA ARG A 164 -7.93 16.83 -3.69
C ARG A 164 -6.95 15.85 -3.03
N ALA A 165 -6.03 16.34 -2.20
CA ALA A 165 -5.16 15.49 -1.38
C ALA A 165 -5.87 14.96 -0.12
N GLY A 166 -7.14 15.34 0.11
CA GLY A 166 -7.99 14.83 1.17
C GLY A 166 -8.03 15.70 2.43
N PHE A 167 -7.46 16.90 2.41
CA PHE A 167 -7.56 17.86 3.51
C PHE A 167 -8.89 18.60 3.48
N SER A 168 -9.40 19.01 4.64
CA SER A 168 -10.61 19.84 4.72
C SER A 168 -10.35 21.22 4.10
N LEU A 169 -11.42 21.89 3.67
CA LEU A 169 -11.31 23.24 3.10
C LEU A 169 -10.74 24.25 4.11
N ALA A 170 -11.10 24.12 5.39
CA ALA A 170 -10.60 24.96 6.47
C ALA A 170 -9.08 24.81 6.63
N ILE A 171 -8.58 23.58 6.72
CA ILE A 171 -7.15 23.27 6.81
C ILE A 171 -6.41 23.76 5.56
N ALA A 172 -6.97 23.52 4.38
CA ALA A 172 -6.37 23.95 3.12
C ALA A 172 -6.23 25.48 3.04
N ARG A 173 -7.27 26.23 3.42
CA ARG A 173 -7.22 27.70 3.50
C ARG A 173 -6.20 28.16 4.52
N ALA A 174 -6.25 27.64 5.75
CA ALA A 174 -5.32 28.00 6.81
C ALA A 174 -3.85 27.82 6.39
N VAL A 175 -3.52 26.74 5.69
CA VAL A 175 -2.13 26.50 5.23
C VAL A 175 -1.72 27.38 4.05
N ILE A 176 -2.62 27.63 3.10
CA ILE A 176 -2.31 28.45 1.92
C ILE A 176 -2.26 29.94 2.27
N ASP A 177 -3.12 30.38 3.18
CA ASP A 177 -3.25 31.79 3.55
C ASP A 177 -2.35 32.15 4.75
N GLY A 178 -2.15 31.21 5.69
CA GLY A 178 -1.49 31.47 6.97
C GLY A 178 0.03 31.28 7.01
N ALA A 179 0.67 30.69 5.99
CA ALA A 179 2.15 30.59 5.95
C ALA A 179 2.83 31.92 5.53
N GLY A 180 2.17 33.06 5.75
CA GLY A 180 2.73 34.41 5.71
C GLY A 180 3.24 34.91 7.07
N GLU A 181 2.95 34.22 8.17
CA GLU A 181 3.40 34.58 9.52
C GLU A 181 4.14 33.41 10.17
N GLY A 182 5.47 33.54 10.32
CA GLY A 182 6.29 32.66 11.16
C GLY A 182 7.40 31.92 10.43
N GLY A 183 8.60 32.51 10.44
CA GLY A 183 9.89 31.84 10.21
C GLY A 183 10.62 32.26 8.94
#